data_AF-A0AAV4CEE2-F1
#
_entry.id   AF-A0AAV4CEE2-F1
#
_cell.length_a   1.000
_cell.length_b   1.000
_cell.length_c   1.000
_cell.angle_alpha   90.00
_cell.angle_beta   90.00
_cell.angle_gamma   90.00
#
_symmetry.space_group_name_H-M   'P 1'
#
loop_
_entity.id
_entity.type
_entity.pdbx_description
1 polymer ?
#
loop_
_entity_poly.entity_id
_entity_poly.type
_entity_poly.pdbx_seq_one_letter_code
_entity_poly.pdbx_strand_id
1 'polypeptide(L)'
;MRFKTIVERTFRTELRSVIGRRFGGGSFGQHRLEGHNTIIPAQTRRSQHNHASTDSKVTTQSYQHRLEGHNTIMPAQTRRFSVNLQCGDDQDSSDLALHYDARLNYGSDQNVVVRNHRSDGNFGPEEKDQDFFPFSAGAPFELVIVVEAENYTVLVNGQQHVVFNHRIIPIQRVNHLSILGDVELQEVHIE
;
A
#
# COMPACT_ATOMS: atom_id res chain seq x y z
N MET A 1 -10.19 -31.51 10.34
CA MET A 1 -10.90 -30.31 9.84
C MET A 1 -9.85 -29.25 9.59
N ARG A 2 -9.73 -28.73 8.36
CA ARG A 2 -8.84 -27.60 8.06
C ARG A 2 -9.61 -26.33 8.35
N PHE A 3 -9.11 -25.51 9.26
CA PHE A 3 -9.62 -24.17 9.48
C PHE A 3 -9.23 -23.33 8.26
N LYS A 4 -10.18 -23.14 7.32
CA LYS A 4 -10.04 -22.11 6.30
C LYS A 4 -10.51 -20.83 6.98
N THR A 5 -9.61 -20.18 7.73
CA THR A 5 -9.90 -18.84 8.25
C THR A 5 -9.94 -17.93 7.04
N ILE A 6 -11.14 -17.55 6.60
CA ILE A 6 -11.34 -16.50 5.59
C ILE A 6 -11.65 -15.24 6.37
N VAL A 7 -10.74 -14.28 6.35
CA VAL A 7 -11.06 -12.89 6.74
C VAL A 7 -11.05 -12.06 5.49
N GLU A 8 -12.19 -11.46 5.19
CA GLU A 8 -12.36 -10.49 4.12
C GLU A 8 -12.63 -9.12 4.75
N ARG A 9 -11.89 -8.13 4.26
CA ARG A 9 -12.06 -6.73 4.65
C ARG A 9 -12.03 -5.88 3.40
N THR A 10 -13.07 -5.08 3.20
CA THR A 10 -13.13 -4.08 2.14
C THR A 10 -12.50 -2.78 2.61
N PHE A 11 -11.66 -2.17 1.78
CA PHE A 11 -11.03 -0.88 2.01
C PHE A 11 -10.99 -0.08 0.71
N ARG A 12 -10.71 1.22 0.79
CA ARG A 12 -10.54 2.07 -0.38
C ARG A 12 -9.08 2.46 -0.53
N THR A 13 -8.49 2.12 -1.66
CA THR A 13 -7.18 2.65 -2.03
C THR A 13 -7.33 4.03 -2.68
N GLU A 14 -6.79 5.09 -2.06
CA GLU A 14 -6.78 6.45 -2.63
C GLU A 14 -5.35 6.88 -3.02
N LEU A 15 -5.19 7.64 -4.11
CA LEU A 15 -3.93 8.37 -4.36
C LEU A 15 -4.17 9.85 -4.02
N ARG A 16 -3.41 10.39 -3.07
CA ARG A 16 -3.47 11.82 -2.72
C ARG A 16 -2.23 12.53 -3.22
N SER A 17 -2.42 13.57 -4.04
CA SER A 17 -1.35 14.50 -4.41
C SER A 17 -1.19 15.54 -3.31
N VAL A 18 0.04 15.74 -2.83
CA VAL A 18 0.37 16.84 -1.92
C VAL A 18 0.95 17.97 -2.76
N ILE A 19 0.21 19.07 -2.88
CA ILE A 19 0.72 20.30 -3.49
C ILE A 19 1.56 21.02 -2.42
N GLY A 20 2.89 20.97 -2.57
CA GLY A 20 3.80 21.73 -1.71
C GLY A 20 3.61 23.23 -1.89
N ARG A 21 3.04 23.93 -0.90
CA ARG A 21 3.03 25.39 -0.88
C ARG A 21 4.42 25.88 -0.46
N ARG A 22 5.15 26.56 -1.36
CA ARG A 22 6.34 27.34 -1.01
C ARG A 22 5.90 28.53 -0.16
N PHE A 23 6.34 28.58 1.10
CA PHE A 23 6.39 29.84 1.83
C PHE A 23 7.58 30.65 1.29
N GLY A 24 7.29 31.61 0.43
CA GLY A 24 8.26 32.65 0.07
C GLY A 24 8.52 33.52 1.28
N GLY A 25 9.77 33.59 1.73
CA GLY A 25 10.20 34.47 2.81
C GLY A 25 9.91 35.94 2.47
N GLY A 26 9.27 36.63 3.40
CA GLY A 26 9.00 38.05 3.34
C GLY A 26 8.86 38.59 4.76
N SER A 27 9.76 39.50 5.10
CA SER A 27 9.92 40.17 6.41
C SER A 27 8.66 40.83 6.95
N PHE A 28 8.62 40.92 8.28
CA PHE A 28 7.69 41.65 9.14
C PHE A 28 7.16 42.98 8.59
N GLY A 29 5.86 43.21 8.81
CA GLY A 29 5.21 44.52 8.74
C GLY A 29 3.82 44.45 9.38
N GLN A 30 3.68 44.97 10.60
CA GLN A 30 2.38 45.34 11.17
C GLN A 30 1.71 46.39 10.28
N HIS A 31 0.42 46.26 9.96
CA HIS A 31 -0.52 47.38 9.97
C HIS A 31 -1.97 46.87 9.98
N ARG A 32 -2.76 47.50 10.86
CA ARG A 32 -4.20 47.37 11.04
C ARG A 32 -4.90 48.46 10.23
N LEU A 33 -6.13 48.16 9.79
CA LEU A 33 -7.33 49.00 9.57
C LEU A 33 -7.93 48.98 8.16
N GLU A 34 -9.17 48.47 8.14
CA GLU A 34 -10.42 49.02 7.58
C GLU A 34 -10.57 49.34 6.09
N GLY A 35 -11.78 49.07 5.60
CA GLY A 35 -12.13 49.02 4.18
C GLY A 35 -12.26 50.38 3.50
N HIS A 36 -12.54 50.32 2.20
CA HIS A 36 -13.50 51.14 1.47
C HIS A 36 -13.44 50.75 -0.01
N ASN A 37 -14.62 50.72 -0.63
CA ASN A 37 -14.84 50.48 -2.06
C ASN A 37 -14.23 51.63 -2.89
N THR A 38 -13.44 51.33 -3.92
CA THR A 38 -13.17 52.30 -5.00
C THR A 38 -12.90 51.56 -6.32
N ILE A 39 -13.74 51.86 -7.31
CA ILE A 39 -13.63 51.44 -8.72
C ILE A 39 -13.00 52.60 -9.50
N ILE A 40 -11.80 52.47 -10.07
CA ILE A 40 -11.35 53.24 -11.26
C ILE A 40 -10.26 52.44 -12.03
N PRO A 41 -9.93 52.72 -13.31
CA PRO A 41 -10.26 51.89 -14.47
C PRO A 41 -9.04 51.21 -15.12
N ALA A 42 -9.32 50.32 -16.08
CA ALA A 42 -8.34 49.63 -16.89
C ALA A 42 -7.41 50.58 -17.67
N GLN A 43 -6.09 50.36 -17.54
CA GLN A 43 -5.11 50.78 -18.54
C GLN A 43 -4.13 49.65 -18.85
N THR A 44 -4.07 49.33 -20.14
CA THR A 44 -3.18 48.38 -20.78
C THR A 44 -1.72 48.85 -20.74
N ARG A 45 -0.82 48.02 -20.19
CA ARG A 45 0.59 48.00 -20.61
C ARG A 45 1.08 46.55 -20.77
N ARG A 46 1.44 46.24 -22.00
CA ARG A 46 2.07 44.99 -22.44
C ARG A 46 3.52 44.92 -21.96
N SER A 47 3.93 43.67 -21.72
CA SER A 47 5.29 43.14 -21.91
C SER A 47 6.36 43.61 -20.94
N GLN A 48 6.59 42.83 -19.87
CA GLN A 48 7.87 42.13 -19.67
C GLN A 48 7.61 40.73 -19.12
N HIS A 49 8.09 39.73 -19.86
CA HIS A 49 8.10 38.31 -19.49
C HIS A 49 8.99 38.11 -18.25
N ASN A 50 8.39 37.86 -17.10
CA ASN A 50 9.00 37.06 -16.05
C ASN A 50 8.20 35.77 -15.94
N HIS A 51 8.54 34.78 -16.77
CA HIS A 51 8.12 33.39 -16.55
C HIS A 51 8.91 32.88 -15.34
N ALA A 52 8.47 33.27 -14.14
CA ALA A 52 8.71 32.43 -12.98
C ALA A 52 7.88 31.17 -13.22
N SER A 53 8.51 30.13 -13.75
CA SER A 53 7.96 28.78 -13.69
C SER A 53 7.78 28.45 -12.21
N THR A 54 6.57 28.63 -11.69
CA THR A 54 6.12 27.92 -10.51
C THR A 54 5.92 26.48 -10.91
N ASP A 55 7.03 25.77 -11.10
CA ASP A 55 7.02 24.32 -11.12
C ASP A 55 6.76 23.91 -9.67
N SER A 56 5.48 23.89 -9.31
CA SER A 56 5.03 23.18 -8.13
C SER A 56 5.44 21.74 -8.35
N LYS A 57 6.60 21.36 -7.80
CA LYS A 57 6.96 19.95 -7.64
C LYS A 57 5.79 19.30 -6.92
N VAL A 58 4.98 18.57 -7.66
CA VAL A 58 4.05 17.61 -7.09
C VAL A 58 4.95 16.57 -6.47
N THR A 59 5.27 16.75 -5.21
CA THR A 59 5.87 15.69 -4.41
C THR A 59 4.71 14.75 -4.14
N THR A 60 4.61 13.68 -4.92
CA THR A 60 3.70 12.57 -4.61
C THR A 60 4.19 12.00 -3.29
N GLN A 61 3.60 12.46 -2.19
CA GLN A 61 3.83 11.88 -0.89
C GLN A 61 3.18 10.50 -0.94
N SER A 62 4.00 9.46 -0.88
CA SER A 62 3.61 8.05 -0.76
C SER A 62 2.42 7.92 0.19
N TYR A 63 1.25 7.57 -0.35
CA TYR A 63 0.09 7.29 0.48
C TYR A 63 0.25 5.88 1.04
N GLN A 64 0.39 5.78 2.36
CA GLN A 64 0.55 4.51 3.05
C GLN A 64 -0.84 4.01 3.42
N HIS A 65 -1.30 2.95 2.76
CA HIS A 65 -2.20 2.04 3.43
C HIS A 65 -1.38 1.04 4.17
N ARG A 66 -1.62 0.99 5.48
CA ARG A 66 -1.01 0.00 6.34
C ARG A 66 -2.05 -1.09 6.59
N LEU A 67 -1.76 -2.27 6.09
CA LEU A 67 -2.54 -3.47 6.39
C LEU A 67 -1.74 -4.28 7.39
N GLU A 68 -2.22 -4.32 8.64
CA GLU A 68 -1.59 -5.07 9.72
C GLU A 68 -2.41 -6.32 9.99
N GLY A 69 -1.80 -7.49 9.80
CA GLY A 69 -2.26 -8.73 10.43
C GLY A 69 -1.57 -8.83 11.79
N HIS A 70 -2.28 -8.51 12.86
CA HIS A 70 -1.73 -8.53 14.22
C HIS A 70 -1.82 -9.91 14.85
N ASN A 71 -0.73 -10.27 15.53
CA ASN A 71 -0.60 -11.37 16.47
C ASN A 71 -1.19 -12.69 15.97
N THR A 72 -0.81 -13.04 14.75
CA THR A 72 -1.36 -14.19 14.05
C THR A 72 -0.62 -15.45 14.47
N ILE A 73 -1.34 -16.50 14.90
CA ILE A 73 -0.73 -17.76 15.33
C ILE A 73 -0.71 -18.72 14.13
N MET A 74 0.47 -19.27 13.83
CA MET A 74 0.58 -20.42 12.94
C MET A 74 0.40 -21.72 13.74
N PRO A 75 -0.55 -22.59 13.40
CA PRO A 75 -0.62 -23.93 13.97
C PRO A 75 0.69 -24.71 13.77
N ALA A 76 1.01 -25.66 14.66
CA ALA A 76 2.25 -26.45 14.59
C ALA A 76 2.42 -27.26 13.29
N GLN A 77 1.33 -27.53 12.56
CA GLN A 77 1.32 -28.27 11.30
C GLN A 77 1.07 -27.37 10.07
N THR A 78 1.34 -26.07 10.18
CA THR A 78 1.18 -25.10 9.09
C THR A 78 1.98 -25.55 7.86
N ARG A 79 1.29 -25.77 6.74
CA ARG A 79 1.92 -26.06 5.45
C ARG A 79 2.19 -24.78 4.68
N ARG A 80 1.15 -23.95 4.57
CA ARG A 80 1.22 -22.61 4.00
C ARG A 80 0.06 -21.73 4.45
N PHE A 81 0.25 -20.43 4.36
CA PHE A 81 -0.83 -19.46 4.38
C PHE A 81 -0.53 -18.35 3.37
N SER A 82 -1.58 -17.67 2.91
CA SER A 82 -1.43 -16.54 2.01
C SER A 82 -2.19 -15.32 2.47
N VAL A 83 -1.61 -14.15 2.20
CA VAL A 83 -2.20 -12.83 2.38
C VAL A 83 -2.33 -12.22 0.99
N ASN A 84 -3.55 -11.86 0.60
CA ASN A 84 -3.85 -11.40 -0.75
C ASN A 84 -4.50 -10.01 -0.74
N LEU A 85 -4.04 -9.15 -1.64
CA LEU A 85 -4.68 -7.89 -1.97
C LEU A 85 -5.44 -8.06 -3.29
N GLN A 86 -6.77 -7.93 -3.23
CA GLN A 86 -7.68 -8.27 -4.31
C GLN A 86 -8.36 -7.04 -4.90
N CYS A 87 -8.71 -7.14 -6.19
CA CYS A 87 -9.48 -6.12 -6.92
C CYS A 87 -10.97 -6.51 -7.03
N GLY A 88 -11.58 -6.89 -5.92
CA GLY A 88 -12.94 -7.41 -5.83
C GLY A 88 -13.11 -8.33 -4.63
N ASP A 89 -14.35 -8.66 -4.30
CA ASP A 89 -14.74 -9.53 -3.19
C ASP A 89 -14.76 -11.02 -3.56
N ASP A 90 -14.83 -11.36 -4.84
CA ASP A 90 -14.79 -12.77 -5.28
C ASP A 90 -13.37 -13.36 -5.15
N GLN A 91 -13.18 -14.24 -4.17
CA GLN A 91 -11.93 -14.93 -3.89
C GLN A 91 -11.37 -15.74 -5.07
N ASP A 92 -12.24 -16.33 -5.89
CA ASP A 92 -11.84 -17.26 -6.94
C ASP A 92 -11.59 -16.52 -8.27
N SER A 93 -12.36 -15.47 -8.56
CA SER A 93 -12.30 -14.77 -9.84
C SER A 93 -11.62 -13.40 -9.78
N SER A 94 -11.55 -12.74 -8.62
CA SER A 94 -10.95 -11.40 -8.52
C SER A 94 -9.44 -11.45 -8.78
N ASP A 95 -8.96 -10.42 -9.47
CA ASP A 95 -7.52 -10.21 -9.65
C ASP A 95 -6.84 -10.05 -8.29
N LEU A 96 -5.64 -10.62 -8.17
CA LEU A 96 -4.78 -10.45 -7.00
C LEU A 96 -3.63 -9.51 -7.39
N ALA A 97 -3.66 -8.29 -6.86
CA ALA A 97 -2.57 -7.33 -7.07
C ALA A 97 -1.31 -7.72 -6.29
N LEU A 98 -1.50 -8.40 -5.15
CA LEU A 98 -0.44 -9.09 -4.42
C LEU A 98 -0.99 -10.43 -3.91
N HIS A 99 -0.27 -11.50 -4.19
CA HIS A 99 -0.39 -12.80 -3.55
C HIS A 99 0.91 -13.06 -2.78
N TYR A 100 0.87 -12.93 -1.46
CA TYR A 100 2.00 -13.23 -0.57
C TYR A 100 1.75 -14.60 0.06
N ASP A 101 2.49 -15.63 -0.34
CA ASP A 101 2.26 -17.02 0.04
C ASP A 101 3.45 -17.60 0.80
N ALA A 102 3.32 -17.68 2.12
CA ALA A 102 4.33 -18.26 3.00
C ALA A 102 4.22 -19.79 2.99
N ARG A 103 5.16 -20.46 2.33
CA ARG A 103 5.22 -21.93 2.20
C ARG A 103 6.27 -22.48 3.16
N LEU A 104 5.82 -22.98 4.32
CA LEU A 104 6.68 -23.65 5.29
C LEU A 104 7.03 -25.07 4.80
N ASN A 105 6.02 -25.79 4.33
CA ASN A 105 6.16 -27.14 3.77
C ASN A 105 5.05 -27.42 2.75
N TYR A 106 5.31 -27.09 1.48
CA TYR A 106 4.32 -27.20 0.41
C TYR A 106 4.93 -27.73 -0.90
N GLY A 107 4.75 -29.02 -1.16
CA GLY A 107 5.35 -29.67 -2.33
C GLY A 107 6.86 -29.77 -2.16
N SER A 108 7.61 -29.21 -3.11
CA SER A 108 9.08 -29.07 -3.03
C SER A 108 9.53 -27.79 -2.35
N ASP A 109 8.61 -26.84 -2.12
CA ASP A 109 8.92 -25.56 -1.48
C ASP A 109 8.98 -25.76 0.05
N GLN A 110 10.11 -25.36 0.64
CA GLN A 110 10.33 -25.36 2.09
C GLN A 110 10.84 -24.00 2.53
N ASN A 111 10.19 -23.43 3.56
CA ASN A 111 10.53 -22.13 4.15
C ASN A 111 10.82 -21.05 3.10
N VAL A 112 9.86 -20.85 2.20
CA VAL A 112 9.94 -19.85 1.13
C VAL A 112 8.66 -19.04 1.09
N VAL A 113 8.78 -17.73 1.01
CA VAL A 113 7.67 -16.87 0.60
C VAL A 113 7.68 -16.74 -0.92
N VAL A 114 6.54 -17.00 -1.54
CA VAL A 114 6.31 -16.77 -2.97
C VAL A 114 5.42 -15.54 -3.12
N ARG A 115 5.88 -14.56 -3.89
CA ARG A 115 5.08 -13.37 -4.25
C ARG A 115 4.67 -13.45 -5.71
N ASN A 116 3.43 -13.08 -6.00
CA ASN A 116 2.95 -12.99 -7.37
C ASN A 116 1.75 -12.03 -7.49
N HIS A 117 1.27 -11.86 -8.71
CA HIS A 117 -0.03 -11.27 -9.05
C HIS A 117 -0.84 -12.30 -9.84
N ARG A 118 -2.16 -12.15 -9.82
CA ARG A 118 -3.09 -12.92 -10.66
C ARG A 118 -3.97 -11.93 -11.42
N SER A 119 -3.99 -12.03 -12.74
CA SER A 119 -4.85 -11.21 -13.61
C SER A 119 -5.61 -12.09 -14.58
N ASP A 120 -6.90 -11.87 -14.74
CA ASP A 120 -7.77 -12.67 -15.63
C ASP A 120 -7.64 -14.18 -15.35
N GLY A 121 -7.60 -14.53 -14.06
CA GLY A 121 -7.46 -15.92 -13.59
C GLY A 121 -6.06 -16.53 -13.74
N ASN A 122 -5.08 -15.83 -14.31
CA ASN A 122 -3.74 -16.35 -14.56
C ASN A 122 -2.72 -15.75 -13.61
N PHE A 123 -1.90 -16.60 -12.97
CA PHE A 123 -0.74 -16.14 -12.21
C PHE A 123 0.38 -15.70 -13.15
N GLY A 124 1.03 -14.59 -12.81
CA GLY A 124 2.20 -14.12 -13.53
C GLY A 124 3.51 -14.78 -13.09
N PRO A 125 4.67 -14.14 -13.35
CA PRO A 125 5.96 -14.63 -12.90
C PRO A 125 6.11 -14.57 -11.37
N GLU A 126 6.51 -15.68 -10.75
CA GLU A 126 6.79 -15.75 -9.31
C GLU A 126 8.07 -14.98 -8.94
N GLU A 127 8.06 -14.32 -7.78
CA GLU A 127 9.26 -13.82 -7.10
C GLU A 127 9.48 -14.63 -5.81
N LYS A 128 10.68 -15.19 -5.65
CA LYS A 128 11.08 -16.03 -4.49
C LYS A 128 12.34 -15.54 -3.77
N ASP A 129 13.01 -14.52 -4.32
CA ASP A 129 14.15 -13.86 -3.70
C ASP A 129 13.78 -13.32 -2.32
N GLN A 130 14.52 -13.72 -1.29
CA GLN A 130 14.37 -13.26 0.08
C GLN A 130 15.66 -13.55 0.84
N ASP A 131 16.05 -12.63 1.71
CA ASP A 131 17.27 -12.80 2.51
C ASP A 131 17.10 -13.82 3.64
N PHE A 132 15.86 -13.99 4.11
CA PHE A 132 15.49 -14.90 5.19
C PHE A 132 14.02 -15.30 5.10
N PHE A 133 13.64 -16.37 5.81
CA PHE A 133 12.25 -16.77 6.00
C PHE A 133 11.79 -16.35 7.42
N PRO A 134 10.77 -15.50 7.57
CA PRO A 134 10.50 -14.82 8.84
C PRO A 134 9.50 -15.57 9.74
N PHE A 135 9.00 -16.73 9.31
CA PHE A 135 7.93 -17.45 9.96
C PHE A 135 8.42 -18.73 10.64
N SER A 136 7.91 -19.00 11.85
CA SER A 136 8.11 -20.26 12.56
C SER A 136 6.76 -20.84 13.00
N ALA A 137 6.51 -22.11 12.71
CA ALA A 137 5.27 -22.78 13.12
C ALA A 137 5.12 -22.75 14.66
N GLY A 138 3.90 -22.46 15.15
CA GLY A 138 3.60 -22.30 16.57
C GLY A 138 3.95 -20.93 17.16
N ALA A 139 4.63 -20.05 16.41
CA ALA A 139 4.98 -18.72 16.87
C ALA A 139 3.98 -17.66 16.35
N PRO A 140 3.68 -16.62 17.15
CA PRO A 140 2.96 -15.46 16.67
C PRO A 140 3.84 -14.65 15.71
N PHE A 141 3.21 -13.92 14.81
CA PHE A 141 3.88 -12.91 13.98
C PHE A 141 2.98 -11.69 13.75
N GLU A 142 3.63 -10.58 13.46
CA GLU A 142 3.03 -9.37 12.90
C GLU A 142 3.43 -9.26 11.43
N LEU A 143 2.46 -9.06 10.54
CA LEU A 143 2.71 -8.80 9.12
C LEU A 143 2.10 -7.46 8.74
N VAL A 144 2.93 -6.58 8.18
CA VAL A 144 2.52 -5.24 7.74
C VAL A 144 2.77 -5.10 6.25
N ILE A 145 1.73 -4.79 5.48
CA ILE A 145 1.88 -4.43 4.06
C ILE A 145 1.70 -2.92 3.96
N VAL A 146 2.75 -2.26 3.48
CA VAL A 146 2.76 -0.83 3.15
C VAL A 146 2.58 -0.70 1.65
N VAL A 147 1.53 -0.01 1.23
CA VAL A 147 1.35 0.38 -0.17
C VAL A 147 2.19 1.63 -0.42
N GLU A 148 3.18 1.54 -1.31
CA GLU A 148 3.99 2.68 -1.74
C GLU A 148 3.59 3.13 -3.15
N ALA A 149 4.26 4.17 -3.67
CA ALA A 149 3.96 4.70 -4.99
C ALA A 149 4.23 3.68 -6.12
N GLU A 150 5.27 2.86 -5.98
CA GLU A 150 5.75 1.95 -7.04
C GLU A 150 5.65 0.47 -6.66
N ASN A 151 5.46 0.16 -5.37
CA ASN A 151 5.54 -1.20 -4.85
C ASN A 151 4.66 -1.41 -3.61
N TYR A 152 4.56 -2.66 -3.20
CA TYR A 152 4.21 -3.06 -1.84
C TYR A 152 5.47 -3.41 -1.07
N THR A 153 5.65 -2.82 0.11
CA THR A 153 6.70 -3.21 1.05
C THR A 153 6.08 -4.05 2.17
N VAL A 154 6.62 -5.24 2.40
CA VAL A 154 6.15 -6.16 3.45
C VAL A 154 7.16 -6.17 4.59
N LEU A 155 6.67 -5.89 5.80
CA LEU A 155 7.42 -6.05 7.04
C LEU A 155 6.85 -7.24 7.82
N VAL A 156 7.74 -8.00 8.45
CA VAL A 156 7.37 -9.05 9.40
C VAL A 156 8.08 -8.78 10.72
N ASN A 157 7.32 -8.68 11.82
CA ASN A 157 7.82 -8.34 13.15
C ASN A 157 8.64 -7.03 13.16
N GLY A 158 8.15 -6.00 12.47
CA GLY A 158 8.82 -4.69 12.35
C GLY A 158 10.04 -4.64 11.44
N GLN A 159 10.51 -5.77 10.87
CA GLN A 159 11.65 -5.80 9.94
C GLN A 159 11.15 -5.91 8.49
N GLN A 160 11.68 -5.07 7.59
CA GLN A 160 11.43 -5.22 6.15
C GLN A 160 11.88 -6.61 5.68
N HIS A 161 10.96 -7.34 5.06
CA HIS A 161 11.20 -8.69 4.56
C HIS A 161 11.37 -8.68 3.04
N VAL A 162 10.41 -8.12 2.31
CA VAL A 162 10.38 -8.13 0.84
C VAL A 162 9.69 -6.88 0.29
N VAL A 163 10.03 -6.55 -0.96
CA VAL A 163 9.34 -5.56 -1.78
C VAL A 163 8.74 -6.29 -2.99
N PHE A 164 7.56 -5.87 -3.44
CA PHE A 164 6.91 -6.39 -4.65
C PHE A 164 6.37 -5.23 -5.49
N ASN A 165 6.92 -5.01 -6.68
CA ASN A 165 6.53 -3.89 -7.54
C ASN A 165 5.06 -4.02 -7.99
N HIS A 166 4.37 -2.89 -8.15
CA HIS A 166 2.99 -2.88 -8.62
C HIS A 166 2.89 -3.45 -10.04
N ARG A 167 2.08 -4.51 -10.20
CA ARG A 167 1.82 -5.13 -11.51
C ARG A 167 0.39 -4.94 -12.00
N ILE A 168 -0.54 -4.58 -11.11
CA ILE A 168 -1.91 -4.22 -11.45
C ILE A 168 -2.13 -2.73 -11.19
N ILE A 169 -2.46 -2.00 -12.26
CA ILE A 169 -2.69 -0.56 -12.26
C ILE A 169 -4.07 -0.30 -12.92
N PRO A 170 -4.86 0.67 -12.45
CA PRO A 170 -4.60 1.56 -11.32
C PRO A 170 -4.71 0.88 -9.96
N ILE A 171 -3.86 1.29 -9.00
CA ILE A 171 -3.78 0.71 -7.64
C ILE A 171 -5.10 0.84 -6.87
N GLN A 172 -5.93 1.83 -7.23
CA GLN A 172 -7.27 2.07 -6.68
C GLN A 172 -8.24 0.90 -6.89
N ARG A 173 -7.93 -0.02 -7.81
CA ARG A 173 -8.69 -1.26 -8.00
C ARG A 173 -8.58 -2.17 -6.78
N VAL A 174 -7.47 -2.09 -6.04
CA VAL A 174 -7.23 -2.91 -4.85
C VAL A 174 -8.10 -2.41 -3.71
N ASN A 175 -9.01 -3.25 -3.26
CA ASN A 175 -10.05 -2.87 -2.30
C ASN A 175 -10.46 -3.99 -1.35
N HIS A 176 -9.85 -5.17 -1.44
CA HIS A 176 -10.14 -6.27 -0.53
C HIS A 176 -8.86 -6.94 -0.04
N LEU A 177 -8.83 -7.26 1.24
CA LEU A 177 -7.81 -8.12 1.85
C LEU A 177 -8.44 -9.49 2.05
N SER A 178 -7.79 -10.55 1.57
CA SER A 178 -8.14 -11.93 1.91
C SER A 178 -6.95 -12.68 2.49
N ILE A 179 -7.19 -13.44 3.55
CA ILE A 179 -6.17 -14.29 4.18
C ILE A 179 -6.68 -15.72 4.12
N LEU A 180 -5.82 -16.65 3.69
CA LEU A 180 -6.16 -18.04 3.41
C LEU A 180 -5.10 -19.00 3.95
N GLY A 181 -5.50 -20.26 4.16
CA GLY A 181 -4.59 -21.33 4.54
C GLY A 181 -4.47 -21.51 6.06
N ASP A 182 -3.35 -22.09 6.48
CA ASP A 182 -3.15 -22.60 7.84
C ASP A 182 -2.72 -21.46 8.78
N VAL A 183 -3.64 -20.56 9.10
CA VAL A 183 -3.33 -19.37 9.90
C VAL A 183 -4.52 -18.91 10.76
N GLU A 184 -4.24 -18.55 12.02
CA GLU A 184 -5.25 -18.06 12.97
C GLU A 184 -5.02 -16.57 13.25
N LEU A 185 -5.95 -15.75 12.79
CA LEU A 185 -5.89 -14.29 12.93
C LEU A 185 -6.45 -13.87 14.29
N GLN A 186 -5.73 -12.98 14.97
CA GLN A 186 -6.24 -12.33 16.18
C GLN A 186 -6.84 -10.96 15.86
N GLU A 187 -6.16 -10.15 15.05
CA GLU A 187 -6.62 -8.82 14.70
C GLU A 187 -6.17 -8.44 13.29
N VAL A 188 -6.97 -7.61 12.62
CA VAL A 188 -6.66 -7.03 11.32
C VAL A 188 -6.96 -5.54 11.38
N HIS A 189 -5.95 -4.71 11.15
CA HIS A 189 -6.07 -3.26 11.10
C HIS A 189 -5.83 -2.74 9.68
N ILE A 190 -6.65 -1.78 9.25
CA ILE A 190 -6.56 -1.15 7.93
C ILE A 190 -6.67 0.36 8.10
N GLU A 191 -5.61 1.09 7.73
CA GLU A 191 -5.54 2.56 7.74
C GLU A 191 -5.44 3.17 6.35
#